data_AF-A0A1L6MWD7-F1
#
_entry.id   AF-A0A1L6MWD7-F1
#
_cell.length_a   1.000
_cell.length_b   1.000
_cell.length_c   1.000
_cell.angle_alpha   90.00
_cell.angle_beta   90.00
_cell.angle_gamma   90.00
#
_symmetry.space_group_name_H-M   'P 1'
#
loop_
_entity.id
_entity.type
_entity.pdbx_description
1 polymer ?
#
loop_
_entity_poly.entity_id
_entity_poly.type
_entity_poly.pdbx_seq_one_letter_code
_entity_poly.pdbx_strand_id
1 'polypeptide(L)' 'MEKSRSGVLKESRNRGIAAGAAATATLVAGLTLGAYVAIVPAIPTVILGWKWWKHRLENGIRF' A
#
# COMPACT_ATOMS: atom_id res chain seq x y z
N MET A 1 -21.45 -12.30 -0.66
CA MET A 1 -21.86 -11.10 -1.42
C MET A 1 -20.77 -10.80 -2.43
N GLU A 2 -21.01 -11.05 -3.71
CA GLU A 2 -20.10 -10.57 -4.75
C GLU A 2 -20.06 -9.04 -4.68
N LYS A 3 -18.88 -8.46 -4.42
CA LYS A 3 -18.72 -7.01 -4.45
C LYS A 3 -18.92 -6.56 -5.90
N SER A 4 -19.77 -5.54 -6.09
CA SER A 4 -19.85 -4.86 -7.39
C SER A 4 -18.47 -4.37 -7.82
N ARG A 5 -18.18 -4.41 -9.13
CA ARG A 5 -16.90 -3.99 -9.72
C ARG A 5 -16.45 -2.60 -9.24
N SER A 6 -17.39 -1.68 -9.06
CA SER A 6 -17.13 -0.34 -8.51
C SER A 6 -16.65 -0.38 -7.05
N GLY A 7 -17.18 -1.28 -6.24
CA GLY A 7 -16.75 -1.52 -4.86
C GLY A 7 -15.32 -2.06 -4.78
N VAL A 8 -14.99 -3.02 -5.65
CA VAL A 8 -13.65 -3.59 -5.75
C VAL A 8 -12.61 -2.53 -6.17
N LEU A 9 -12.96 -1.66 -7.12
CA LEU A 9 -12.10 -0.54 -7.54
C LEU A 9 -11.93 0.51 -6.44
N LYS A 10 -13.02 0.87 -5.73
CA LYS A 10 -12.96 1.81 -4.59
C LYS A 10 -12.07 1.27 -3.48
N GLU A 11 -12.17 -0.01 -3.18
CA GLU A 11 -11.31 -0.67 -2.19
C GLU A 11 -9.85 -0.73 -2.65
N SER A 12 -9.60 -1.06 -3.92
CA SER A 12 -8.26 -1.02 -4.49
C SER A 12 -7.66 0.38 -4.39
N ARG A 13 -8.44 1.43 -4.63
CA ARG A 13 -7.99 2.83 -4.47
C ARG A 13 -7.63 3.14 -3.03
N ASN A 14 -8.47 2.79 -2.07
CA ASN A 14 -8.20 3.04 -0.65
C ASN A 14 -6.95 2.30 -0.16
N ARG A 15 -6.78 1.03 -0.56
CA ARG A 15 -5.58 0.25 -0.27
C ARG A 15 -4.33 0.87 -0.91
N GLY A 16 -4.45 1.39 -2.13
CA GLY A 16 -3.37 2.08 -2.82
C GLY A 16 -2.96 3.38 -2.13
N ILE A 17 -3.93 4.18 -1.65
CA ILE A 17 -3.67 5.39 -0.85
C ILE A 17 -2.93 5.02 0.44
N ALA A 18 -3.38 3.97 1.15
CA ALA A 18 -2.71 3.51 2.38
C ALA A 18 -1.27 3.05 2.11
N ALA A 19 -1.05 2.25 1.05
CA ALA A 19 0.29 1.82 0.66
C ALA A 19 1.19 2.99 0.26
N GLY A 20 0.65 3.96 -0.50
CA GLY A 20 1.37 5.18 -0.89
C GLY A 20 1.73 6.06 0.31
N ALA A 21 0.79 6.28 1.23
CA ALA A 21 1.04 7.05 2.45
C ALA A 21 2.13 6.41 3.32
N ALA A 22 2.09 5.09 3.49
CA ALA A 22 3.12 4.36 4.24
C ALA A 22 4.51 4.48 3.57
N ALA A 23 4.57 4.36 2.24
CA ALA A 23 5.81 4.54 1.48
C ALA A 23 6.39 5.95 1.66
N THR A 24 5.56 6.99 1.52
CA THR A 24 5.98 8.38 1.74
C THR A 24 6.48 8.59 3.18
N ALA A 25 5.77 8.08 4.18
CA ALA A 25 6.19 8.18 5.58
C ALA A 25 7.54 7.49 5.83
N THR A 26 7.76 6.32 5.23
CA THR A 26 9.03 5.59 5.33
C THR A 26 10.18 6.37 4.71
N LEU A 27 9.97 6.95 3.54
CA LEU A 27 10.98 7.78 2.87
C LEU A 27 11.30 9.03 3.69
N VAL A 28 10.28 9.73 4.19
CA VAL A 28 10.48 10.90 5.05
C VAL A 28 11.26 10.51 6.30
N ALA A 29 10.90 9.40 6.96
CA ALA A 29 11.63 8.90 8.13
C ALA A 29 13.11 8.60 7.80
N GLY A 30 13.39 7.95 6.66
CA GLY A 30 14.75 7.67 6.22
C GLY A 30 15.57 8.92 5.91
N LEU A 31 14.95 9.92 5.29
CA LEU A 31 15.61 11.18 4.94
C LEU A 31 15.86 12.09 6.16
N THR A 32 14.98 12.04 7.16
CA THR A 32 15.02 12.94 8.33
C THR A 32 15.73 12.35 9.55
N LEU A 33 15.54 11.05 9.79
CA LEU A 33 16.03 10.35 10.98
C LEU A 33 17.12 9.32 10.65
N GLY A 34 17.38 9.08 9.36
CA GLY A 34 18.38 8.14 8.88
C GLY A 34 17.85 6.73 8.58
N ALA A 35 18.66 5.97 7.85
CA ALA A 35 18.27 4.67 7.28
C ALA A 35 17.85 3.64 8.34
N TYR A 36 18.51 3.61 9.51
CA TYR A 36 18.18 2.67 10.59
C TYR A 36 16.78 2.89 11.15
N VAL A 37 16.35 4.14 11.29
CA VAL A 37 15.01 4.48 11.81
C VAL A 37 13.92 4.13 10.78
N ALA A 38 14.24 4.17 9.48
CA ALA A 38 13.31 3.81 8.41
C ALA A 38 12.99 2.31 8.33
N ILE A 39 13.77 1.44 8.98
CA ILE A 39 13.53 -0.01 8.98
C ILE A 39 12.16 -0.34 9.59
N VAL A 40 11.79 0.35 10.67
CA VAL A 40 10.53 0.13 11.38
C VAL A 40 9.31 0.44 10.48
N PRO A 41 9.20 1.63 9.84
CA PRO A 41 8.10 1.92 8.91
C PRO A 41 8.20 1.20 7.56
N ALA A 42 9.37 0.67 7.18
CA ALA A 42 9.50 -0.13 5.96
C ALA A 42 8.68 -1.44 6.02
N ILE A 43 8.58 -2.08 7.19
CA ILE A 43 7.81 -3.31 7.38
C ILE A 43 6.32 -3.14 7.01
N PRO A 44 5.56 -2.19 7.61
CA PRO A 44 4.16 -1.99 7.23
C PRO A 44 4.01 -1.51 5.79
N THR A 45 4.97 -0.76 5.25
CA THR A 45 4.97 -0.32 3.85
C THR A 45 4.99 -1.50 2.89
N VAL A 46 5.89 -2.47 3.10
CA VAL A 46 5.97 -3.68 2.28
C VAL A 46 4.70 -4.51 2.40
N ILE A 47 4.16 -4.67 3.62
CA ILE A 47 2.94 -5.45 3.85
C ILE A 47 1.73 -4.81 3.15
N LEU A 48 1.55 -3.50 3.28
CA LEU A 48 0.44 -2.79 2.64
C LEU A 48 0.57 -2.77 1.13
N GLY A 49 1.78 -2.55 0.61
CA GLY A 49 2.08 -2.64 -0.81
C GLY A 49 1.76 -4.02 -1.38
N TRP A 50 2.21 -5.08 -0.70
CA TRP A 50 1.93 -6.47 -1.12
C TRP A 50 0.44 -6.81 -1.07
N LYS A 51 -0.27 -6.41 -0.01
CA LYS A 51 -1.73 -6.62 0.12
C LYS A 51 -2.51 -5.86 -0.96
N TRP A 52 -2.07 -4.66 -1.33
CA TRP A 52 -2.68 -3.89 -2.41
C TRP A 52 -2.44 -4.54 -3.77
N TRP A 53 -1.20 -4.96 -4.04
CA TRP A 53 -0.84 -5.65 -5.27
C TRP A 53 -1.61 -6.96 -5.42
N LYS A 54 -1.63 -7.80 -4.37
CA LYS A 54 -2.37 -9.06 -4.34
C LYS A 54 -3.87 -8.84 -4.61
N HIS A 55 -4.48 -7.83 -3.99
CA HIS A 55 -5.88 -7.46 -4.26
C HIS A 55 -6.12 -7.10 -5.72
N ARG A 56 -5.19 -6.40 -6.37
CA ARG A 56 -5.32 -6.09 -7.80
C ARG A 56 -5.27 -7.34 -8.67
N LEU A 57 -4.34 -8.25 -8.40
CA LEU A 57 -4.21 -9.52 -9.13
C LEU A 57 -5.45 -10.40 -9.01
N GLU A 58 -5.94 -10.61 -7.78
CA GLU A 58 -7.12 -11.45 -7.50
C GLU A 58 -8.40 -10.91 -8.17
N ASN A 59 -8.46 -9.60 -8.43
CA ASN A 59 -9.61 -8.94 -9.00
C ASN A 59 -9.42 -8.52 -10.48
N GLY A 60 -8.34 -8.95 -11.13
CA GLY A 60 -8.06 -8.64 -12.54
C GLY A 60 -7.87 -7.14 -12.83
N ILE A 61 -7.48 -6.35 -11.83
CA ILE A 61 -7.25 -4.90 -11.99
C ILE A 61 -5.86 -4.73 -12.60
N ARG A 62 -5.81 -4.21 -13.84
CA ARG A 62 -4.56 -3.86 -14.54
C ARG A 62 -3.88 -2.64 -13.90
N PHE A 63 -2.57 -2.55 -14.12
CA PHE A 63 -1.72 -1.48 -13.59
C PHE A 63 -2.09 -0.12 -14.18
#